data_AF-A0A1L9SHG0-F1
#
_entry.id   AF-A0A1L9SHG0-F1
#
_cell.length_a   1.000
_cell.length_b   1.000
_cell.length_c   1.000
_cell.angle_alpha   90.00
_cell.angle_beta   90.00
_cell.angle_gamma   90.00
#
_symmetry.space_group_name_H-M   'P 1'
#
loop_
_entity.id
_entity.type
_entity.pdbx_description
1 polymer ?
#
loop_
_entity_poly.entity_id
_entity_poly.type
_entity_poly.pdbx_seq_one_letter_code
_entity_poly.pdbx_strand_id
1 'polypeptide(L)'
;MASVTSEKPIVIDNMARHTLKLLEEGRFSDCDLLLRSSTRAFKPVLIPVHKVTMASSAAMNSLFTMRPAMTAITVLPGPEFRMLKAFEVAIQTLYGLPVLTNELLLPRGTMATLDQHRPAICPPYDPATEKLAAVEFALCYAASGAFFARRDMIEAGVTAALARLDWHTVEMILGFGLAVDKWMIHGRAEMHPNPGCSCSCSCSCSCSSSPSSPLVFPGLTLDEELREFWAPKLVDASLEFIAWKASPSFELSTAAQVTTMPDRIISAENFILHSSSDSIFGFEVTTSSSFSAMHYLPSSLRNAAPRQPGHVLSAILLALPFDTLQTLLARIPARAQRCWYENGVCAGLVVEREQRRVATIRKWKHRQSILEDGGTLVLVPRDLGFQETLLIRHLDGLGPVYPLFEFVLRKLWVGVTCLFDL
;
A
#
# COMPACT_ATOMS: atom_id res chain seq x y z
N MET A 1 21.97 -33.26 17.92
CA MET A 1 20.84 -33.14 18.86
C MET A 1 20.38 -31.69 18.84
N ALA A 2 19.41 -31.38 17.98
CA ALA A 2 18.90 -30.03 17.79
C ALA A 2 17.74 -29.76 18.76
N SER A 3 17.78 -28.61 19.44
CA SER A 3 16.84 -28.22 20.47
C SER A 3 15.43 -28.01 19.88
N VAL A 4 14.48 -28.77 20.41
CA VAL A 4 13.04 -28.54 20.23
C VAL A 4 12.71 -27.23 20.94
N THR A 5 12.45 -26.17 20.17
CA THR A 5 11.86 -24.94 20.69
C THR A 5 10.42 -25.25 21.10
N SER A 6 10.18 -25.25 22.41
CA SER A 6 8.87 -25.39 23.04
C SER A 6 7.96 -24.22 22.62
N GLU A 7 7.14 -24.41 21.58
CA GLU A 7 6.01 -23.53 21.26
C GLU A 7 5.06 -23.48 22.46
N LYS A 8 4.92 -22.31 23.11
CA LYS A 8 3.88 -22.12 24.12
C LYS A 8 2.53 -22.04 23.39
N PRO A 9 1.56 -22.91 23.70
CA PRO A 9 0.25 -22.83 23.08
C PRO A 9 -0.42 -21.51 23.46
N ILE A 10 -0.92 -20.80 22.46
CA ILE A 10 -1.67 -19.57 22.67
C ILE A 10 -2.98 -19.94 23.35
N VAL A 11 -3.11 -19.58 24.62
CA VAL A 11 -4.34 -19.79 25.38
C VAL A 11 -5.35 -18.74 24.95
N ILE A 12 -6.21 -19.11 24.00
CA ILE A 12 -7.39 -18.32 23.64
C ILE A 12 -8.47 -18.59 24.69
N ASP A 13 -9.05 -17.53 25.24
CA ASP A 13 -10.16 -17.62 26.18
C ASP A 13 -11.36 -18.38 25.58
N ASN A 14 -12.13 -19.08 26.40
CA ASN A 14 -13.29 -19.87 25.96
C ASN A 14 -14.35 -18.99 25.29
N MET A 15 -14.52 -17.75 25.77
CA MET A 15 -15.42 -16.78 25.16
C MET A 15 -14.91 -16.33 23.79
N ALA A 16 -13.63 -15.97 23.67
CA ALA A 16 -13.02 -15.59 22.39
C ALA A 16 -13.11 -16.71 21.34
N ARG A 17 -12.91 -17.97 21.75
CA ARG A 17 -13.06 -19.13 20.86
C ARG A 17 -14.51 -19.30 20.39
N HIS A 18 -15.48 -19.05 21.26
CA HIS A 18 -16.90 -19.11 20.91
C HIS A 18 -17.28 -17.99 19.93
N THR A 19 -16.87 -16.74 20.19
CA THR A 19 -17.17 -15.59 19.32
C THR A 19 -16.52 -15.72 17.95
N LEU A 20 -15.28 -16.20 17.87
CA LEU A 20 -14.62 -16.51 16.59
C LEU A 20 -15.39 -17.57 15.80
N LYS A 21 -15.90 -18.61 16.45
CA LYS A 21 -16.74 -19.62 15.80
C LYS A 21 -18.05 -19.02 15.28
N LEU A 22 -18.68 -18.11 16.02
CA LEU A 22 -19.88 -17.40 15.53
C LEU A 22 -19.59 -16.55 14.29
N LEU A 23 -18.43 -15.90 14.25
CA LEU A 23 -17.96 -15.16 13.08
C LEU A 23 -17.75 -16.10 11.87
N GLU A 24 -17.09 -17.24 12.06
CA GLU A 24 -16.85 -18.25 11.02
C GLU A 24 -18.15 -18.84 10.45
N GLU A 25 -19.15 -19.09 11.31
CA GLU A 25 -20.45 -19.61 10.90
C GLU A 25 -21.42 -18.52 10.41
N GLY A 26 -21.07 -17.23 10.57
CA GLY A 26 -21.94 -16.08 10.25
C GLY A 26 -23.24 -16.01 11.05
N ARG A 27 -23.37 -16.76 12.13
CA ARG A 27 -24.62 -16.90 12.90
C ARG A 27 -24.85 -15.70 13.80
N PHE A 28 -26.09 -15.21 13.86
CA PHE A 28 -26.50 -14.04 14.66
C PHE A 28 -25.84 -12.73 14.25
N SER A 29 -25.31 -12.66 13.03
CA SER A 29 -24.85 -11.42 12.43
C SER A 29 -26.01 -10.44 12.24
N ASP A 30 -25.75 -9.18 12.55
CA ASP A 30 -26.69 -8.07 12.49
C ASP A 30 -26.15 -6.89 11.65
N CYS A 31 -24.98 -7.09 11.04
CA CYS A 31 -24.38 -6.19 10.07
C CYS A 31 -23.50 -6.96 9.08
N ASP A 32 -23.45 -6.51 7.83
CA ASP A 32 -22.53 -7.04 6.82
C ASP A 32 -21.42 -6.04 6.49
N LEU A 33 -20.19 -6.53 6.30
CA LEU A 33 -19.11 -5.77 5.67
C LEU A 33 -18.97 -6.23 4.22
N LEU A 34 -19.25 -5.34 3.27
CA LEU A 34 -19.13 -5.61 1.84
C LEU A 34 -17.81 -5.04 1.31
N LEU A 35 -16.80 -5.89 1.21
CA LEU A 35 -15.48 -5.52 0.70
C LEU A 35 -15.47 -5.48 -0.83
N ARG A 36 -15.17 -4.32 -1.42
CA ARG A 36 -15.20 -4.11 -2.88
C ARG A 36 -13.91 -3.49 -3.39
N SER A 37 -13.31 -4.12 -4.40
CA SER A 37 -12.15 -3.56 -5.08
C SER A 37 -12.54 -2.42 -6.00
N SER A 38 -11.89 -1.26 -5.86
CA SER A 38 -12.01 -0.14 -6.79
C SER A 38 -11.39 -0.45 -8.16
N THR A 39 -10.37 -1.32 -8.19
CA THR A 39 -9.63 -1.71 -9.41
C THR A 39 -10.07 -3.05 -9.99
N ARG A 40 -11.15 -3.65 -9.45
CA ARG A 40 -11.58 -5.02 -9.79
C ARG A 40 -10.48 -6.07 -9.57
N ALA A 41 -9.52 -5.79 -8.69
CA ALA A 41 -8.46 -6.73 -8.32
C ALA A 41 -9.03 -8.00 -7.67
N PHE A 42 -10.21 -7.88 -7.06
CA PHE A 42 -10.96 -8.99 -6.49
C PHE A 42 -12.48 -8.82 -6.61
N LYS A 43 -13.19 -9.95 -6.67
CA LYS A 43 -14.66 -10.03 -6.58
C LYS A 43 -15.14 -9.55 -5.21
N PRO A 44 -16.30 -8.87 -5.13
CA PRO A 44 -16.86 -8.44 -3.85
C PRO A 44 -16.98 -9.58 -2.84
N VAL A 45 -16.59 -9.31 -1.58
CA VAL A 45 -16.67 -10.28 -0.48
C VAL A 45 -17.59 -9.73 0.60
N LEU A 46 -18.58 -10.52 0.99
CA LEU A 46 -19.48 -10.22 2.10
C LEU A 46 -18.96 -10.90 3.36
N ILE A 47 -18.80 -10.13 4.45
CA ILE A 47 -18.36 -10.66 5.76
C ILE A 47 -19.47 -10.35 6.77
N PRO A 48 -20.25 -11.36 7.20
CA PRO A 48 -21.26 -11.17 8.25
C PRO A 48 -20.57 -10.92 9.59
N VAL A 49 -20.96 -9.84 10.28
CA VAL A 49 -20.37 -9.43 11.56
C VAL A 49 -21.44 -9.06 12.59
N HIS A 50 -21.02 -9.04 13.85
CA HIS A 50 -21.81 -8.66 15.01
C HIS A 50 -21.45 -7.23 15.42
N LYS A 51 -22.41 -6.30 15.36
CA LYS A 51 -22.22 -4.89 15.74
C LYS A 51 -21.67 -4.77 17.16
N VAL A 52 -22.18 -5.58 18.09
CA VAL A 52 -21.74 -5.56 19.50
C VAL A 52 -20.24 -5.87 19.63
N THR A 53 -19.72 -6.82 18.86
CA THR A 53 -18.30 -7.19 18.89
C THR A 53 -17.46 -6.15 18.14
N MET A 54 -17.95 -5.72 16.98
CA MET A 54 -17.28 -4.70 16.16
C MET A 54 -17.21 -3.34 16.89
N ALA A 55 -18.17 -3.02 17.74
CA ALA A 55 -18.18 -1.81 18.58
C ALA A 55 -17.05 -1.78 19.63
N SER A 56 -16.25 -2.84 19.77
CA SER A 56 -14.97 -2.76 20.50
C SER A 56 -13.96 -1.82 19.81
N SER A 57 -14.13 -1.54 18.51
CA SER A 57 -13.43 -0.49 17.78
C SER A 57 -14.10 0.86 18.01
N ALA A 58 -13.33 1.90 18.36
CA ALA A 58 -13.86 3.25 18.55
C ALA A 58 -14.52 3.81 17.28
N ALA A 59 -13.93 3.52 16.11
CA ALA A 59 -14.47 3.90 14.80
C ALA A 59 -15.85 3.27 14.57
N MET A 60 -15.95 1.96 14.78
CA MET A 60 -17.18 1.19 14.56
C MET A 60 -18.25 1.54 15.60
N ASN A 61 -17.88 1.72 16.87
CA ASN A 61 -18.80 2.13 17.92
C ASN A 61 -19.46 3.47 17.59
N SER A 62 -18.65 4.45 17.19
CA SER A 62 -19.13 5.77 16.78
C SER A 62 -20.06 5.65 15.57
N LEU A 63 -19.69 4.84 14.58
CA LEU A 63 -20.52 4.59 13.40
C LEU A 63 -21.89 3.98 13.77
N PHE A 64 -21.91 2.92 14.58
CA PHE A 64 -23.16 2.26 14.98
C PHE A 64 -24.02 3.14 15.90
N THR A 65 -23.41 3.98 16.72
CA THR A 65 -24.12 4.95 17.56
C THR A 65 -24.78 6.03 16.70
N MET A 66 -24.08 6.56 15.70
CA MET A 66 -24.64 7.55 14.77
C MET A 66 -25.70 6.94 13.83
N ARG A 67 -25.57 5.66 13.50
CA ARG A 67 -26.45 4.95 12.54
C ARG A 67 -26.87 3.57 13.06
N PRO A 68 -27.77 3.50 14.06
CA PRO A 68 -28.16 2.23 14.68
C PRO A 68 -28.90 1.29 13.69
N ALA A 69 -29.66 1.87 12.76
CA ALA A 69 -30.43 1.15 11.75
C ALA A 69 -29.59 0.63 10.55
N MET A 70 -28.28 0.92 10.51
CA MET A 70 -27.42 0.48 9.42
C MET A 70 -27.24 -1.04 9.47
N THR A 71 -27.44 -1.73 8.34
CA THR A 71 -27.30 -3.18 8.24
C THR A 71 -26.10 -3.62 7.40
N ALA A 72 -25.47 -2.70 6.66
CA ALA A 72 -24.30 -3.00 5.85
C ALA A 72 -23.32 -1.81 5.79
N ILE A 73 -22.03 -2.14 5.66
CA ILE A 73 -20.94 -1.19 5.44
C ILE A 73 -20.18 -1.65 4.20
N THR A 74 -20.17 -0.83 3.15
CA THR A 74 -19.29 -1.05 2.00
C THR A 74 -17.88 -0.62 2.36
N VAL A 75 -16.91 -1.52 2.22
CA VAL A 75 -15.50 -1.29 2.52
C VAL A 75 -14.72 -1.23 1.20
N LEU A 76 -14.03 -0.12 0.99
CA LEU A 76 -13.32 0.25 -0.23
C LEU A 76 -11.81 0.36 0.05
N PRO A 77 -11.07 -0.74 -0.05
CA PRO A 77 -9.61 -0.72 0.01
C PRO A 77 -9.01 0.01 -1.19
N GLY A 78 -7.88 0.67 -0.94
CA GLY A 78 -7.06 1.30 -1.96
C GLY A 78 -6.48 0.30 -2.96
N PRO A 79 -6.00 0.78 -4.12
CA PRO A 79 -5.55 -0.07 -5.23
C PRO A 79 -4.35 -0.98 -4.90
N GLU A 80 -3.54 -0.63 -3.90
CA GLU A 80 -2.38 -1.41 -3.45
C GLU A 80 -2.69 -2.32 -2.26
N PHE A 81 -3.91 -2.23 -1.68
CA PHE A 81 -4.35 -3.16 -0.65
C PHE A 81 -4.80 -4.47 -1.30
N ARG A 82 -3.91 -5.47 -1.28
CA ARG A 82 -4.09 -6.73 -2.03
C ARG A 82 -4.22 -7.98 -1.15
N MET A 83 -3.75 -7.94 0.09
CA MET A 83 -3.81 -9.06 1.03
C MET A 83 -5.09 -9.00 1.88
N LEU A 84 -6.22 -9.43 1.31
CA LEU A 84 -7.53 -9.40 2.00
C LEU A 84 -7.54 -10.19 3.30
N LYS A 85 -6.73 -11.26 3.41
CA LYS A 85 -6.59 -12.02 4.65
C LYS A 85 -6.15 -11.14 5.82
N ALA A 86 -5.38 -10.09 5.58
CA ALA A 86 -4.98 -9.18 6.64
C ALA A 86 -6.19 -8.42 7.23
N PHE A 87 -7.17 -8.08 6.39
CA PHE A 87 -8.44 -7.50 6.83
C PHE A 87 -9.26 -8.49 7.67
N GLU A 88 -9.35 -9.74 7.20
CA GLU A 88 -10.01 -10.82 7.95
C GLU A 88 -9.37 -11.02 9.33
N VAL A 89 -8.04 -11.12 9.40
CA VAL A 89 -7.33 -11.33 10.67
C VAL A 89 -7.52 -10.12 11.59
N ALA A 90 -7.61 -8.90 11.04
CA ALA A 90 -7.95 -7.72 11.83
C ALA A 90 -9.35 -7.82 12.45
N ILE A 91 -10.35 -8.29 11.68
CA ILE A 91 -11.69 -8.59 12.21
C ILE A 91 -11.61 -9.65 13.30
N GLN A 92 -10.93 -10.77 13.05
CA GLN A 92 -10.76 -11.84 14.06
C GLN A 92 -10.10 -11.31 15.34
N THR A 93 -9.20 -10.32 15.23
CA THR A 93 -8.58 -9.65 16.39
C THR A 93 -9.61 -8.90 17.22
N LEU A 94 -10.64 -8.29 16.61
CA LEU A 94 -11.79 -7.71 17.32
C LEU A 94 -12.65 -8.76 18.03
N TYR A 95 -12.62 -10.02 17.56
CA TYR A 95 -13.33 -11.16 18.14
C TYR A 95 -12.53 -11.91 19.20
N GLY A 96 -11.38 -11.36 19.63
CA GLY A 96 -10.55 -11.92 20.69
C GLY A 96 -9.37 -12.76 20.21
N LEU A 97 -9.08 -12.77 18.90
CA LEU A 97 -7.79 -13.27 18.44
C LEU A 97 -6.66 -12.34 18.93
N PRO A 98 -5.51 -12.86 19.39
CA PRO A 98 -4.40 -11.99 19.79
C PRO A 98 -3.88 -11.14 18.63
N VAL A 99 -3.47 -9.91 18.94
CA VAL A 99 -2.80 -9.00 18.01
C VAL A 99 -1.61 -9.70 17.35
N LEU A 100 -1.38 -9.39 16.08
CA LEU A 100 -0.30 -9.98 15.29
C LEU A 100 1.05 -9.85 15.99
N THR A 101 1.76 -10.97 16.13
CA THR A 101 3.17 -10.99 16.54
C THR A 101 4.04 -11.49 15.39
N ASN A 102 5.34 -11.21 15.45
CA ASN A 102 6.30 -11.68 14.43
C ASN A 102 6.27 -13.20 14.21
N GLU A 103 6.01 -13.96 15.28
CA GLU A 103 5.89 -15.41 15.30
C GLU A 103 4.60 -15.88 14.61
N LEU A 104 3.52 -15.10 14.73
CA LEU A 104 2.21 -15.46 14.19
C LEU A 104 2.01 -15.03 12.74
N LEU A 105 2.89 -14.19 12.22
CA LEU A 105 2.76 -13.60 10.90
C LEU A 105 2.83 -14.64 9.78
N LEU A 106 3.81 -15.54 9.83
CA LEU A 106 3.92 -16.65 8.89
C LEU A 106 2.75 -17.65 9.00
N PRO A 107 2.44 -18.24 10.17
CA PRO A 107 1.39 -19.25 10.26
C PRO A 107 -0.03 -18.71 10.09
N ARG A 108 -0.34 -17.48 10.53
CA ARG A 108 -1.71 -16.92 10.45
C ARG A 108 -1.96 -16.07 9.21
N GLY A 109 -0.92 -15.40 8.70
CA GLY A 109 -1.04 -14.50 7.56
C GLY A 109 -0.58 -15.15 6.27
N THR A 110 0.71 -15.45 6.20
CA THR A 110 1.37 -15.79 4.93
C THR A 110 1.13 -17.24 4.49
N MET A 111 1.23 -18.21 5.39
CA MET A 111 1.06 -19.64 5.04
C MET A 111 -0.41 -20.01 4.89
N ALA A 112 -1.31 -19.44 5.70
CA ALA A 112 -2.74 -19.63 5.51
C ALA A 112 -3.23 -19.12 4.14
N THR A 113 -2.58 -18.11 3.55
CA THR A 113 -2.87 -17.62 2.20
C THR A 113 -2.11 -18.36 1.11
N LEU A 114 -0.84 -18.70 1.34
CA LEU A 114 0.01 -19.38 0.36
C LEU A 114 -0.31 -20.88 0.22
N ASP A 115 -0.51 -21.61 1.32
CA ASP A 115 -0.74 -23.06 1.30
C ASP A 115 -2.10 -23.46 0.71
N GLN A 116 -3.10 -22.58 0.77
CA GLN A 116 -4.43 -22.83 0.18
C GLN A 116 -4.44 -22.71 -1.35
N HIS A 117 -3.44 -22.04 -1.94
CA HIS A 117 -3.23 -21.97 -3.39
C HIS A 117 -2.22 -23.01 -3.90
N ARG A 118 -1.70 -23.85 -3.02
CA ARG A 118 -0.68 -24.84 -3.35
C ARG A 118 -1.35 -26.17 -3.73
N PRO A 119 -1.19 -26.66 -4.97
CA PRO A 119 -1.43 -28.06 -5.27
C PRO A 119 -0.51 -28.91 -4.37
N ALA A 120 -1.00 -30.04 -3.86
CA ALA A 120 -0.26 -30.91 -2.93
C ALA A 120 1.13 -31.39 -3.44
N ILE A 121 1.45 -31.15 -4.71
CA ILE A 121 2.66 -31.63 -5.41
C ILE A 121 3.64 -30.47 -5.72
N CYS A 122 3.31 -29.21 -5.39
CA CYS A 122 4.22 -28.09 -5.68
C CYS A 122 5.40 -28.00 -4.68
N PRO A 123 6.61 -27.62 -5.14
CA PRO A 123 7.75 -27.36 -4.26
C PRO A 123 7.45 -26.20 -3.29
N PRO A 124 8.18 -26.10 -2.15
CA PRO A 124 8.04 -24.97 -1.24
C PRO A 124 8.27 -23.64 -1.97
N TYR A 125 7.60 -22.58 -1.51
CA TYR A 125 7.83 -21.25 -2.04
C TYR A 125 9.28 -20.82 -1.82
N ASP A 126 9.80 -20.00 -2.72
CA ASP A 126 11.12 -19.41 -2.53
C ASP A 126 11.11 -18.49 -1.28
N PRO A 127 12.13 -18.54 -0.39
CA PRO A 127 12.16 -17.75 0.83
C PRO A 127 11.98 -16.23 0.62
N ALA A 128 12.39 -15.68 -0.53
CA ALA A 128 12.18 -14.25 -0.82
C ALA A 128 10.69 -13.95 -1.09
N THR A 129 9.98 -14.88 -1.71
CA THR A 129 8.53 -14.80 -1.93
C THR A 129 7.78 -14.78 -0.61
N GLU A 130 8.12 -15.69 0.30
CA GLU A 130 7.49 -15.79 1.62
C GLU A 130 7.71 -14.51 2.43
N LYS A 131 8.93 -13.96 2.39
CA LYS A 131 9.25 -12.66 3.02
C LYS A 131 8.44 -11.51 2.45
N LEU A 132 8.34 -11.42 1.12
CA LEU A 132 7.56 -10.38 0.45
C LEU A 132 6.08 -10.48 0.82
N ALA A 133 5.49 -11.66 0.76
CA ALA A 133 4.10 -11.89 1.15
C ALA A 133 3.87 -11.59 2.65
N ALA A 134 4.84 -11.93 3.51
CA ALA A 134 4.80 -11.57 4.92
C ALA A 134 4.78 -10.05 5.15
N VAL A 135 5.62 -9.29 4.44
CA VAL A 135 5.61 -7.83 4.51
C VAL A 135 4.31 -7.25 3.96
N GLU A 136 3.83 -7.74 2.82
CA GLU A 136 2.55 -7.32 2.22
C GLU A 136 1.37 -7.54 3.19
N PHE A 137 1.34 -8.70 3.86
CA PHE A 137 0.37 -8.99 4.92
C PHE A 137 0.47 -8.00 6.08
N ALA A 138 1.68 -7.75 6.59
CA ALA A 138 1.92 -6.86 7.73
C ALA A 138 1.45 -5.44 7.46
N LEU A 139 1.72 -4.92 6.26
CA LEU A 139 1.31 -3.59 5.81
C LEU A 139 -0.20 -3.49 5.62
N CYS A 140 -0.84 -4.50 5.02
CA CYS A 140 -2.30 -4.56 4.92
C CYS A 140 -2.96 -4.71 6.31
N TYR A 141 -2.32 -5.39 7.26
CA TYR A 141 -2.81 -5.51 8.63
C TYR A 141 -2.74 -4.16 9.35
N ALA A 142 -1.66 -3.40 9.17
CA ALA A 142 -1.54 -2.05 9.69
C ALA A 142 -2.61 -1.11 9.11
N ALA A 143 -2.85 -1.16 7.79
CA ALA A 143 -3.91 -0.38 7.14
C ALA A 143 -5.31 -0.77 7.65
N SER A 144 -5.55 -2.06 7.91
CA SER A 144 -6.79 -2.53 8.54
C SER A 144 -6.93 -2.01 9.98
N GLY A 145 -5.84 -1.96 10.74
CA GLY A 145 -5.77 -1.36 12.07
C GLY A 145 -6.17 0.13 12.05
N ALA A 146 -5.71 0.88 11.05
CA ALA A 146 -6.09 2.28 10.89
C ALA A 146 -7.59 2.46 10.63
N PHE A 147 -8.16 1.63 9.76
CA PHE A 147 -9.61 1.60 9.49
C PHE A 147 -10.44 1.28 10.73
N PHE A 148 -10.01 0.31 11.54
CA PHE A 148 -10.70 -0.04 12.79
C PHE A 148 -10.31 0.86 13.98
N ALA A 149 -9.52 1.92 13.78
CA ALA A 149 -8.99 2.77 14.84
C ALA A 149 -8.34 2.00 16.00
N ARG A 150 -7.49 1.03 15.64
CA ARG A 150 -6.76 0.14 16.56
C ARG A 150 -5.26 0.34 16.40
N ARG A 151 -4.71 1.21 17.25
CA ARG A 151 -3.29 1.59 17.22
C ARG A 151 -2.35 0.41 17.44
N ASP A 152 -2.73 -0.52 18.29
CA ASP A 152 -2.01 -1.76 18.56
C ASP A 152 -1.83 -2.62 17.30
N MET A 153 -2.83 -2.67 16.42
CA MET A 153 -2.72 -3.37 15.13
C MET A 153 -1.78 -2.65 14.16
N ILE A 154 -1.81 -1.30 14.14
CA ILE A 154 -0.91 -0.49 13.30
C ILE A 154 0.54 -0.73 13.71
N GLU A 155 0.83 -0.57 15.01
CA GLU A 155 2.17 -0.75 15.56
C GLU A 155 2.69 -2.18 15.32
N ALA A 156 1.84 -3.19 15.53
CA ALA A 156 2.20 -4.58 15.28
C ALA A 156 2.54 -4.85 13.81
N GLY A 157 1.70 -4.37 12.88
CA GLY A 157 1.94 -4.53 11.44
C GLY A 157 3.21 -3.81 10.97
N VAL A 158 3.41 -2.55 11.39
CA VAL A 158 4.61 -1.78 11.06
C VAL A 158 5.87 -2.42 11.63
N THR A 159 5.85 -2.81 12.90
CA THR A 159 6.98 -3.47 13.56
C THR A 159 7.35 -4.77 12.85
N ALA A 160 6.35 -5.55 12.44
CA ALA A 160 6.59 -6.82 11.77
C ALA A 160 7.10 -6.68 10.33
N ALA A 161 6.71 -5.60 9.64
CA ALA A 161 7.28 -5.23 8.34
C ALA A 161 8.75 -4.80 8.48
N LEU A 162 9.06 -3.90 9.42
CA LEU A 162 10.42 -3.41 9.67
C LEU A 162 11.38 -4.51 10.11
N ALA A 163 10.91 -5.48 10.90
CA ALA A 163 11.70 -6.65 11.29
C ALA A 163 12.16 -7.52 10.10
N ARG A 164 11.57 -7.33 8.91
CA ARG A 164 11.87 -8.06 7.68
C ARG A 164 12.48 -7.17 6.59
N LEU A 165 12.96 -5.98 6.95
CA LEU A 165 13.57 -5.03 6.01
C LEU A 165 14.88 -5.60 5.45
N ASP A 166 14.88 -5.88 4.15
CA ASP A 166 16.04 -6.31 3.37
C ASP A 166 15.94 -5.85 1.90
N TRP A 167 16.90 -6.22 1.05
CA TRP A 167 16.88 -5.83 -0.37
C TRP A 167 15.70 -6.38 -1.17
N HIS A 168 15.03 -7.43 -0.71
CA HIS A 168 13.82 -7.94 -1.36
C HIS A 168 12.58 -7.16 -0.94
N THR A 169 12.52 -6.68 0.30
CA THR A 169 11.32 -6.06 0.89
C THR A 169 11.36 -4.53 0.96
N VAL A 170 12.54 -3.92 0.91
CA VAL A 170 12.73 -2.46 1.07
C VAL A 170 11.89 -1.65 0.08
N GLU A 171 11.75 -2.13 -1.15
CA GLU A 171 10.98 -1.45 -2.18
C GLU A 171 9.49 -1.35 -1.83
N MET A 172 8.91 -2.43 -1.27
CA MET A 172 7.51 -2.47 -0.84
C MET A 172 7.28 -1.64 0.43
N ILE A 173 8.20 -1.72 1.40
CA ILE A 173 8.11 -0.96 2.66
C ILE A 173 8.21 0.54 2.38
N LEU A 174 9.17 0.94 1.55
CA LEU A 174 9.33 2.32 1.09
C LEU A 174 8.13 2.76 0.26
N GLY A 175 7.62 1.90 -0.63
CA GLY A 175 6.43 2.18 -1.45
C GLY A 175 5.16 2.43 -0.63
N PHE A 176 4.96 1.67 0.45
CA PHE A 176 3.89 1.92 1.41
C PHE A 176 4.05 3.29 2.07
N GLY A 177 5.25 3.61 2.56
CA GLY A 177 5.50 4.89 3.21
C GLY A 177 5.30 6.10 2.29
N LEU A 178 5.70 5.99 1.01
CA LEU A 178 5.59 7.08 0.03
C LEU A 178 4.18 7.27 -0.54
N ALA A 179 3.33 6.24 -0.52
CA ALA A 179 2.00 6.29 -1.11
C ALA A 179 0.95 5.58 -0.24
N VAL A 180 0.98 5.86 1.06
CA VAL A 180 0.11 5.23 2.06
C VAL A 180 -1.38 5.33 1.72
N ASP A 181 -1.82 6.42 1.09
CA ASP A 181 -3.21 6.61 0.67
C ASP A 181 -3.68 5.53 -0.32
N LYS A 182 -2.77 4.93 -1.09
CA LYS A 182 -3.10 3.83 -2.01
C LYS A 182 -3.33 2.48 -1.29
N TRP A 183 -2.97 2.40 -0.01
CA TRP A 183 -3.14 1.23 0.84
C TRP A 183 -4.28 1.38 1.85
N MET A 184 -4.76 2.61 2.07
CA MET A 184 -5.82 2.90 3.02
C MET A 184 -7.15 2.26 2.64
N ILE A 185 -7.98 2.04 3.65
CA ILE A 185 -9.30 1.45 3.51
C ILE A 185 -10.34 2.50 3.90
N HIS A 186 -11.32 2.72 3.04
CA HIS A 186 -12.40 3.66 3.31
C HIS A 186 -13.72 2.91 3.48
N GLY A 187 -14.54 3.32 4.45
CA GLY A 187 -15.89 2.81 4.59
C GLY A 187 -16.90 3.68 3.86
N ARG A 188 -18.04 3.10 3.49
CA ARG A 188 -19.26 3.80 3.11
C ARG A 188 -20.45 3.09 3.74
N ALA A 189 -21.16 3.77 4.62
CA ALA A 189 -22.35 3.24 5.26
C ALA A 189 -23.52 3.20 4.27
N GLU A 190 -24.14 2.03 4.12
CA GLU A 190 -25.33 1.84 3.28
C GLU A 190 -26.54 1.52 4.15
N MET A 191 -27.68 2.14 3.81
CA MET A 191 -28.99 1.74 4.32
C MET A 191 -29.63 0.88 3.24
N HIS A 192 -29.74 -0.42 3.46
CA HIS A 192 -30.64 -1.22 2.63
C HIS A 192 -32.08 -0.95 3.07
N PRO A 193 -33.00 -0.66 2.14
CA PRO A 193 -34.42 -0.69 2.46
C PRO A 193 -34.76 -2.12 2.89
N ASN A 194 -35.31 -2.22 4.09
CA ASN A 194 -35.65 -3.49 4.71
C ASN A 194 -36.62 -4.27 3.78
N PRO A 195 -36.30 -5.49 3.31
CA PRO A 195 -37.14 -6.24 2.38
C PRO A 195 -38.48 -6.74 2.97
N GLY A 196 -38.85 -6.30 4.18
CA GLY A 196 -40.07 -6.70 4.89
C GLY A 196 -41.13 -5.61 5.10
N CYS A 197 -40.95 -4.38 4.60
CA CYS A 197 -41.97 -3.33 4.70
C CYS A 197 -42.79 -3.22 3.41
N SER A 198 -43.75 -4.12 3.24
CA SER A 198 -44.88 -3.97 2.31
C SER A 198 -45.92 -3.02 2.91
N CYS A 199 -45.55 -1.76 3.11
CA CYS A 199 -46.53 -0.72 3.41
C CYS A 199 -47.09 -0.23 2.07
N SER A 200 -48.25 -0.75 1.67
CA SER A 200 -49.08 -0.15 0.62
C SER A 200 -49.67 1.16 1.15
N CYS A 201 -48.84 2.18 1.28
CA CYS A 201 -49.27 3.53 1.60
C CYS A 201 -49.11 4.36 0.34
N SER A 202 -50.22 4.61 -0.34
CA SER A 202 -50.34 5.59 -1.43
C SER A 202 -50.20 7.00 -0.87
N CYS A 203 -48.98 7.36 -0.47
CA CYS A 203 -48.62 8.72 -0.09
C CYS A 203 -47.65 9.22 -1.15
N SER A 204 -48.10 10.16 -1.97
CA SER A 204 -47.29 10.94 -2.91
C SER A 204 -46.26 11.77 -2.14
N CYS A 205 -45.19 11.12 -1.70
CA CYS A 205 -44.04 11.75 -1.10
C CYS A 205 -42.98 11.82 -2.20
N SER A 206 -42.64 13.02 -2.64
CA SER A 206 -41.51 13.28 -3.52
C SER A 206 -40.22 12.99 -2.75
N CYS A 207 -39.89 11.72 -2.53
CA CYS A 207 -38.58 11.32 -2.06
C CYS A 207 -37.61 11.45 -3.23
N SER A 208 -37.07 12.67 -3.38
CA SER A 208 -35.84 12.89 -4.13
C SER A 208 -34.78 11.98 -3.54
N SER A 209 -34.50 10.87 -4.22
CA SER A 209 -33.36 10.00 -4.00
C SER A 209 -32.09 10.79 -4.36
N SER A 210 -31.69 11.69 -3.46
CA SER A 210 -30.36 12.28 -3.52
C SER A 210 -29.34 11.14 -3.47
N PRO A 211 -28.32 11.12 -4.35
CA PRO A 211 -27.27 10.11 -4.27
C PRO A 211 -26.64 10.21 -2.90
N SER A 212 -26.70 9.12 -2.14
CA SER A 212 -26.15 8.98 -0.79
C SER A 212 -24.73 9.53 -0.78
N SER A 213 -24.54 10.73 -0.24
CA SER A 213 -23.23 11.35 -0.16
C SER A 213 -22.27 10.38 0.53
N PRO A 214 -21.05 10.19 0.02
CA PRO A 214 -20.06 9.36 0.69
C PRO A 214 -19.89 9.92 2.09
N LEU A 215 -20.30 9.15 3.10
CA LEU A 215 -19.72 9.35 4.42
C LEU A 215 -18.27 8.90 4.29
N VAL A 216 -17.41 9.86 3.97
CA VAL A 216 -16.04 9.80 4.44
C VAL A 216 -16.14 9.66 5.96
N PHE A 217 -15.23 8.94 6.59
CA PHE A 217 -15.15 8.78 8.04
C PHE A 217 -14.19 9.84 8.65
N PRO A 218 -14.27 11.15 8.35
CA PRO A 218 -13.23 12.06 8.78
C PRO A 218 -13.22 12.11 10.31
N GLY A 219 -12.07 11.78 10.89
CA GLY A 219 -11.82 11.81 12.34
C GLY A 219 -12.26 10.57 13.13
N LEU A 220 -12.76 9.50 12.49
CA LEU A 220 -13.10 8.25 13.19
C LEU A 220 -12.06 7.14 13.02
N THR A 221 -11.29 7.18 11.93
CA THR A 221 -10.19 6.26 11.65
C THR A 221 -8.87 6.83 12.16
N LEU A 222 -7.84 5.99 12.20
CA LEU A 222 -6.46 6.43 12.46
C LEU A 222 -5.68 6.65 11.16
N ASP A 223 -6.35 7.05 10.08
CA ASP A 223 -5.73 7.29 8.78
C ASP A 223 -4.69 8.41 8.85
N GLU A 224 -4.98 9.49 9.57
CA GLU A 224 -4.04 10.59 9.81
C GLU A 224 -2.82 10.11 10.60
N GLU A 225 -3.00 9.30 11.64
CA GLU A 225 -1.86 8.73 12.39
C GLU A 225 -1.01 7.82 11.49
N LEU A 226 -1.64 6.97 10.68
CA LEU A 226 -0.94 6.12 9.73
C LEU A 226 -0.13 6.95 8.72
N ARG A 227 -0.70 8.06 8.23
CA ARG A 227 -0.09 8.95 7.24
C ARG A 227 1.02 9.83 7.81
N GLU A 228 0.81 10.43 8.97
CA GLU A 228 1.68 11.48 9.50
C GLU A 228 2.75 10.93 10.45
N PHE A 229 2.52 9.77 11.06
CA PHE A 229 3.44 9.20 12.03
C PHE A 229 4.08 7.89 11.55
N TRP A 230 3.28 6.94 11.08
CA TRP A 230 3.79 5.60 10.75
C TRP A 230 4.44 5.52 9.36
N ALA A 231 3.84 6.15 8.35
CA ALA A 231 4.39 6.17 7.00
C ALA A 231 5.79 6.84 6.93
N PRO A 232 6.03 8.03 7.56
CA PRO A 232 7.37 8.62 7.59
C PRO A 232 8.40 7.74 8.29
N LYS A 233 8.03 7.03 9.37
CA LYS A 233 8.93 6.07 10.03
C LYS A 233 9.37 4.94 9.09
N LEU A 234 8.45 4.42 8.28
CA LEU A 234 8.77 3.38 7.29
C LEU A 234 9.70 3.92 6.19
N VAL A 235 9.46 5.15 5.73
CA VAL A 235 10.35 5.83 4.78
C VAL A 235 11.73 5.99 5.40
N ASP A 236 11.83 6.56 6.60
CA ASP A 236 13.09 6.83 7.27
C ASP A 236 13.93 5.57 7.49
N ALA A 237 13.31 4.50 8.02
CA ALA A 237 13.99 3.23 8.22
C ALA A 237 14.47 2.62 6.89
N SER A 238 13.67 2.75 5.83
CA SER A 238 14.06 2.28 4.48
C SER A 238 15.23 3.08 3.93
N LEU A 239 15.22 4.42 4.06
CA LEU A 239 16.32 5.27 3.61
C LEU A 239 17.61 5.01 4.40
N GLU A 240 17.51 4.81 5.71
CA GLU A 240 18.66 4.43 6.55
C GLU A 240 19.24 3.09 6.13
N PHE A 241 18.39 2.07 5.91
CA PHE A 241 18.82 0.78 5.40
C PHE A 241 19.56 0.90 4.07
N ILE A 242 18.98 1.65 3.11
CA ILE A 242 19.58 1.85 1.78
C ILE A 242 20.93 2.55 1.90
N ALA A 243 20.99 3.66 2.65
CA ALA A 243 22.21 4.42 2.85
C ALA A 243 23.31 3.57 3.52
N TRP A 244 22.94 2.78 4.52
CA TRP A 244 23.87 1.88 5.21
C TRP A 244 24.38 0.74 4.32
N LYS A 245 23.53 0.20 3.44
CA LYS A 245 23.86 -0.92 2.56
C LYS A 245 24.38 -0.48 1.19
N ALA A 246 24.46 0.82 0.91
CA ALA A 246 24.99 1.37 -0.32
C ALA A 246 26.47 0.99 -0.51
N SER A 247 26.76 0.18 -1.53
CA SER A 247 28.14 -0.20 -1.83
C SER A 247 28.91 0.96 -2.48
N PRO A 248 30.18 1.20 -2.11
CA PRO A 248 31.06 2.10 -2.86
C PRO A 248 31.30 1.64 -4.32
N SER A 249 31.21 0.34 -4.58
CA SER A 249 31.36 -0.27 -5.91
C SER A 249 30.04 -0.37 -6.67
N PHE A 250 29.04 0.44 -6.30
CA PHE A 250 27.74 0.42 -6.94
C PHE A 250 27.83 0.98 -8.36
N GLU A 251 27.20 0.26 -9.30
CA GLU A 251 27.02 0.68 -10.69
C GLU A 251 25.54 0.88 -10.97
N LEU A 252 25.19 2.01 -11.57
CA LEU A 252 23.81 2.33 -11.91
C LEU A 252 23.35 1.49 -13.10
N SER A 253 22.32 0.68 -12.90
CA SER A 253 21.62 -0.02 -13.98
C SER A 253 20.48 0.85 -14.51
N THR A 254 20.65 1.40 -15.72
CA THR A 254 19.63 2.24 -16.38
C THR A 254 18.37 1.47 -16.76
N ALA A 255 18.46 0.15 -16.92
CA ALA A 255 17.31 -0.71 -17.20
C ALA A 255 16.46 -1.04 -15.96
N ALA A 256 16.89 -0.65 -14.75
CA ALA A 256 16.22 -1.02 -13.51
C ALA A 256 14.86 -0.34 -13.33
N GLN A 257 13.86 -1.10 -12.92
CA GLN A 257 12.49 -0.62 -12.69
C GLN A 257 11.97 -1.09 -11.34
N VAL A 258 11.23 -0.20 -10.67
CA VAL A 258 10.46 -0.57 -9.48
C VAL A 258 9.22 -1.35 -9.88
N THR A 259 8.74 -2.17 -8.97
CA THR A 259 7.60 -3.08 -9.14
C THR A 259 6.54 -2.97 -8.06
N THR A 260 6.89 -2.45 -6.90
CA THR A 260 6.05 -2.34 -5.69
C THR A 260 6.05 -0.92 -5.12
N MET A 261 7.02 -0.09 -5.50
CA MET A 261 7.04 1.34 -5.19
C MET A 261 6.42 2.14 -6.35
N PRO A 262 5.67 3.23 -6.07
CA PRO A 262 5.28 4.15 -7.12
C PRO A 262 6.51 4.75 -7.82
N ASP A 263 6.44 4.90 -9.13
CA ASP A 263 7.41 5.69 -9.88
C ASP A 263 7.15 7.19 -9.64
N ARG A 264 8.22 8.00 -9.57
CA ARG A 264 8.14 9.47 -9.46
C ARG A 264 7.36 10.08 -10.62
N ILE A 265 7.42 9.44 -11.79
CA ILE A 265 6.63 9.81 -12.94
C ILE A 265 5.43 8.89 -12.95
N ILE A 266 4.28 9.39 -12.46
CA ILE A 266 3.02 8.68 -12.62
C ILE A 266 2.80 8.51 -14.12
N SER A 267 2.91 7.28 -14.61
CA SER A 267 2.64 6.96 -16.01
C SER A 267 1.22 7.43 -16.35
N ALA A 268 1.06 8.05 -17.53
CA ALA A 268 -0.24 8.56 -18.00
C ALA A 268 -1.35 7.48 -18.00
N GLU A 269 -0.97 6.20 -17.98
CA GLU A 269 -1.86 5.04 -17.80
C GLU A 269 -2.58 5.04 -16.44
N ASN A 270 -1.89 5.41 -15.36
CA ASN A 270 -2.48 5.47 -14.02
C ASN A 270 -3.31 6.73 -13.81
N PHE A 271 -3.06 7.81 -14.57
CA PHE A 271 -3.80 9.05 -14.43
C PHE A 271 -5.24 8.94 -14.98
N ILE A 272 -5.42 8.23 -16.11
CA ILE A 272 -6.74 8.11 -16.76
C ILE A 272 -7.64 7.10 -16.04
N LEU A 273 -7.09 6.01 -15.50
CA LEU A 273 -7.86 5.01 -14.76
C LEU A 273 -8.49 5.55 -13.47
N HIS A 274 -7.93 6.62 -12.88
CA HIS A 274 -8.51 7.27 -11.69
C HIS A 274 -9.55 8.34 -12.02
N SER A 275 -9.59 8.86 -13.26
CA SER A 275 -10.57 9.87 -13.69
C SER A 275 -11.85 9.29 -14.30
N SER A 276 -11.87 7.99 -14.64
CA SER A 276 -13.04 7.35 -15.26
C SER A 276 -13.36 6.00 -14.60
N SER A 277 -14.03 6.01 -13.45
CA SER A 277 -14.72 4.82 -12.95
C SER A 277 -15.94 5.16 -12.10
N ASP A 278 -16.94 5.78 -12.73
CA ASP A 278 -18.32 5.79 -12.23
C ASP A 278 -19.26 4.86 -13.02
N SER A 279 -18.73 3.94 -13.85
CA SER A 279 -19.57 2.90 -14.47
C SER A 279 -19.77 1.70 -13.54
N ILE A 280 -20.74 1.89 -12.63
CA ILE A 280 -21.31 0.88 -11.75
C ILE A 280 -22.30 0.03 -12.56
N PHE A 281 -21.89 -1.12 -13.10
CA PHE A 281 -22.86 -2.14 -13.54
C PHE A 281 -22.34 -3.57 -13.36
N GLY A 282 -23.14 -4.37 -12.66
CA GLY A 282 -23.33 -5.81 -12.86
C GLY A 282 -22.19 -6.75 -12.48
N PHE A 283 -22.01 -7.04 -11.20
CA PHE A 283 -21.42 -8.31 -10.78
C PHE A 283 -22.33 -8.97 -9.74
N GLU A 284 -22.61 -10.26 -9.92
CA GLU A 284 -23.27 -11.08 -8.92
C GLU A 284 -22.41 -11.10 -7.65
N VAL A 285 -23.00 -10.65 -6.54
CA VAL A 285 -22.42 -10.78 -5.22
C VAL A 285 -22.37 -12.26 -4.89
N THR A 286 -21.18 -12.85 -4.88
CA THR A 286 -21.01 -14.20 -4.34
C THR A 286 -21.20 -14.13 -2.83
N THR A 287 -22.37 -14.55 -2.35
CA THR A 287 -22.68 -14.81 -0.94
C THR A 287 -21.98 -16.10 -0.49
N SER A 288 -20.65 -16.11 -0.55
CA SER A 288 -19.88 -17.14 0.15
C SER A 288 -19.86 -16.76 1.62
N SER A 289 -20.73 -17.38 2.42
CA SER A 289 -20.73 -17.31 3.88
C SER A 289 -19.50 -17.97 4.54
N SER A 290 -18.44 -18.23 3.76
CA SER A 290 -17.20 -18.82 4.21
C SER A 290 -16.03 -17.91 3.85
N PHE A 291 -15.15 -17.68 4.83
CA PHE A 291 -13.83 -17.07 4.69
C PHE A 291 -12.98 -17.73 3.57
N SER A 292 -13.37 -18.92 3.10
CA SER A 292 -12.81 -19.61 1.94
C SER A 292 -13.04 -18.92 0.57
N ALA A 293 -13.54 -17.69 0.50
CA ALA A 293 -13.68 -16.93 -0.76
C ALA A 293 -12.74 -15.72 -0.89
N MET A 294 -11.95 -15.42 0.14
CA MET A 294 -11.05 -14.26 0.21
C MET A 294 -9.66 -14.55 -0.39
N HIS A 295 -9.62 -15.21 -1.54
CA HIS A 295 -8.41 -15.87 -2.06
C HIS A 295 -7.95 -15.26 -3.38
N TYR A 296 -7.06 -14.28 -3.27
CA TYR A 296 -6.39 -13.64 -4.41
C TYR A 296 -4.88 -13.82 -4.26
N LEU A 297 -4.23 -14.21 -5.35
CA LEU A 297 -2.78 -14.40 -5.43
C LEU A 297 -2.06 -13.09 -5.03
N PRO A 298 -1.21 -13.11 -3.98
CA PRO A 298 -0.36 -11.98 -3.62
C PRO A 298 0.47 -11.46 -4.81
N SER A 299 0.67 -10.15 -4.92
CA SER A 299 1.49 -9.58 -6.00
C SER A 299 2.96 -10.00 -5.90
N SER A 300 3.37 -10.30 -4.67
CA SER A 300 4.65 -10.91 -4.31
C SER A 300 4.95 -12.21 -5.05
N LEU A 301 3.92 -12.95 -5.53
CA LEU A 301 4.11 -14.17 -6.34
C LEU A 301 4.43 -13.90 -7.82
N ARG A 302 4.17 -12.69 -8.34
CA ARG A 302 4.43 -12.38 -9.76
C ARG A 302 5.88 -11.95 -10.04
N ASN A 303 6.62 -11.54 -9.01
CA ASN A 303 7.90 -10.81 -9.17
C ASN A 303 9.08 -11.40 -8.37
N ALA A 304 8.99 -12.65 -7.95
CA ALA A 304 9.93 -13.30 -7.02
C ALA A 304 11.30 -13.70 -7.61
N ALA A 305 11.70 -13.18 -8.78
CA ALA A 305 13.04 -13.46 -9.28
C ALA A 305 14.09 -12.89 -8.31
N PRO A 306 15.20 -13.61 -8.04
CA PRO A 306 16.26 -13.11 -7.15
C PRO A 306 16.82 -11.81 -7.71
N ARG A 307 16.52 -10.70 -7.03
CA ARG A 307 17.00 -9.37 -7.44
C ARG A 307 18.35 -9.10 -6.82
N GLN A 308 19.30 -8.76 -7.68
CA GLN A 308 20.61 -8.30 -7.24
C GLN A 308 20.44 -6.97 -6.50
N PRO A 309 21.07 -6.77 -5.32
CA PRO A 309 20.97 -5.53 -4.54
C PRO A 309 21.23 -4.26 -5.36
N GLY A 310 22.22 -4.29 -6.26
CA GLY A 310 22.51 -3.16 -7.14
C GLY A 310 21.37 -2.83 -8.11
N HIS A 311 20.64 -3.84 -8.60
CA HIS A 311 19.49 -3.60 -9.46
C HIS A 311 18.33 -2.96 -8.68
N VAL A 312 18.06 -3.44 -7.47
CA VAL A 312 17.03 -2.85 -6.58
C VAL A 312 17.39 -1.41 -6.22
N LEU A 313 18.65 -1.16 -5.84
CA LEU A 313 19.13 0.19 -5.54
C LEU A 313 18.98 1.13 -6.75
N SER A 314 19.35 0.67 -7.95
CA SER A 314 19.19 1.44 -9.18
C SER A 314 17.72 1.78 -9.44
N ALA A 315 16.82 0.79 -9.31
CA ALA A 315 15.39 0.99 -9.47
C ALA A 315 14.84 2.05 -8.50
N ILE A 316 15.19 1.95 -7.21
CA ILE A 316 14.77 2.90 -6.18
C ILE A 316 15.29 4.29 -6.49
N LEU A 317 16.58 4.47 -6.77
CA LEU A 317 17.16 5.78 -7.07
C LEU A 317 16.49 6.45 -8.28
N LEU A 318 16.12 5.66 -9.29
CA LEU A 318 15.47 6.16 -10.50
C LEU A 318 14.00 6.54 -10.28
N ALA A 319 13.32 5.87 -9.35
CA ALA A 319 11.89 6.04 -9.09
C ALA A 319 11.57 6.94 -7.88
N LEU A 320 12.53 7.29 -7.04
CA LEU A 320 12.29 8.11 -5.85
C LEU A 320 11.80 9.53 -6.20
N PRO A 321 10.82 10.08 -5.44
CA PRO A 321 10.49 11.50 -5.47
C PRO A 321 11.71 12.36 -5.13
N PHE A 322 11.71 13.61 -5.61
CA PHE A 322 12.86 14.52 -5.49
C PHE A 322 13.33 14.73 -4.04
N ASP A 323 12.42 15.10 -3.13
CA ASP A 323 12.76 15.42 -1.74
C ASP A 323 13.29 14.19 -0.99
N THR A 324 12.70 13.03 -1.26
CA THR A 324 13.14 11.74 -0.71
C THR A 324 14.50 11.33 -1.26
N LEU A 325 14.74 11.53 -2.56
CA LEU A 325 16.05 11.26 -3.17
C LEU A 325 17.14 12.17 -2.58
N GLN A 326 16.85 13.46 -2.39
CA GLN A 326 17.78 14.39 -1.76
C GLN A 326 18.12 13.95 -0.34
N THR A 327 17.10 13.56 0.44
CA THR A 327 17.28 13.03 1.79
C THR A 327 18.13 11.76 1.79
N LEU A 328 17.88 10.83 0.86
CA LEU A 328 18.67 9.61 0.73
C LEU A 328 20.13 9.93 0.43
N LEU A 329 20.38 10.75 -0.59
CA LEU A 329 21.74 11.12 -1.00
C LEU A 329 22.52 11.76 0.15
N ALA A 330 21.88 12.61 0.96
CA ALA A 330 22.48 13.22 2.14
C ALA A 330 22.82 12.21 3.26
N ARG A 331 22.11 11.07 3.34
CA ARG A 331 22.36 10.01 4.34
C ARG A 331 23.45 9.02 3.93
N ILE A 332 23.82 8.96 2.65
CA ILE A 332 24.84 8.02 2.16
C ILE A 332 26.20 8.37 2.79
N PRO A 333 26.98 7.38 3.29
CA PRO A 333 28.29 7.62 3.86
C PRO A 333 29.22 8.34 2.88
N ALA A 334 30.00 9.32 3.38
CA ALA A 334 30.91 10.13 2.57
C ALA A 334 31.87 9.31 1.68
N ARG A 335 32.31 8.15 2.15
CA ARG A 335 33.13 7.21 1.36
C ARG A 335 32.39 6.69 0.12
N ALA A 336 31.14 6.25 0.29
CA ALA A 336 30.33 5.74 -0.82
C ALA A 336 29.96 6.88 -1.78
N GLN A 337 29.56 8.03 -1.25
CA GLN A 337 29.33 9.26 -2.02
C GLN A 337 30.52 9.63 -2.91
N ARG A 338 31.74 9.60 -2.39
CA ARG A 338 32.96 9.85 -3.17
C ARG A 338 33.15 8.85 -4.30
N CYS A 339 33.02 7.56 -4.02
CA CYS A 339 33.15 6.55 -5.07
C CYS A 339 32.06 6.71 -6.15
N TRP A 340 30.83 7.07 -5.75
CA TRP A 340 29.74 7.33 -6.69
C TRP A 340 30.01 8.55 -7.55
N TYR A 341 30.68 9.57 -7.01
CA TYR A 341 31.14 10.72 -7.78
C TYR A 341 32.20 10.31 -8.82
N GLU A 342 33.27 9.67 -8.35
CA GLU A 342 34.42 9.27 -9.17
C GLU A 342 33.99 8.30 -10.30
N ASN A 343 33.02 7.44 -10.03
CA ASN A 343 32.46 6.50 -11.01
C ASN A 343 31.32 7.08 -11.86
N GLY A 344 30.99 8.38 -11.72
CA GLY A 344 29.96 9.05 -12.52
C GLY A 344 28.51 8.60 -12.24
N VAL A 345 28.27 7.86 -11.15
CA VAL A 345 26.94 7.32 -10.77
C VAL A 345 25.93 8.44 -10.58
N CYS A 346 26.28 9.51 -9.85
CA CYS A 346 25.36 10.61 -9.58
C CYS A 346 25.00 11.40 -10.83
N ALA A 347 25.97 11.61 -11.74
CA ALA A 347 25.72 12.26 -13.02
C ALA A 347 24.83 11.37 -13.92
N GLY A 348 25.15 10.08 -14.02
CA GLY A 348 24.35 9.10 -14.75
C GLY A 348 22.92 9.00 -14.22
N LEU A 349 22.73 9.09 -12.90
CA LEU A 349 21.42 9.07 -12.26
C LEU A 349 20.53 10.22 -12.73
N VAL A 350 21.05 11.45 -12.73
CA VAL A 350 20.29 12.63 -13.17
C VAL A 350 19.99 12.56 -14.66
N VAL A 351 20.96 12.14 -15.48
CA VAL A 351 20.78 11.97 -16.92
C VAL A 351 19.69 10.93 -17.21
N GLU A 352 19.73 9.76 -16.59
CA GLU A 352 18.74 8.71 -16.81
C GLU A 352 17.35 9.13 -16.31
N ARG A 353 17.26 9.78 -15.15
CA ARG A 353 15.99 10.32 -14.65
C ARG A 353 15.40 11.32 -15.63
N GLU A 354 16.22 12.19 -16.20
CA GLU A 354 15.79 13.16 -17.21
C GLU A 354 15.34 12.49 -18.51
N GLN A 355 16.07 11.47 -18.99
CA GLN A 355 15.67 10.68 -20.15
C GLN A 355 14.30 10.04 -19.96
N ARG A 356 14.03 9.46 -18.78
CA ARG A 356 12.70 8.89 -18.44
C ARG A 356 11.59 9.94 -18.41
N ARG A 357 11.89 11.15 -17.92
CA ARG A 357 10.95 12.29 -17.94
C ARG A 357 10.58 12.68 -19.37
N VAL A 358 11.58 12.92 -20.21
CA VAL A 358 11.38 13.29 -21.63
C VAL A 358 10.65 12.18 -22.39
N ALA A 359 11.03 10.91 -22.18
CA ALA A 359 10.33 9.78 -22.79
C ALA A 359 8.85 9.73 -22.39
N THR A 360 8.53 10.02 -21.13
CA THR A 360 7.14 10.06 -20.65
C THR A 360 6.36 11.23 -21.24
N ILE A 361 6.97 12.42 -21.35
CA ILE A 361 6.36 13.57 -22.03
C ILE A 361 6.02 13.22 -23.48
N ARG A 362 6.93 12.57 -24.22
CA ARG A 362 6.70 12.14 -25.60
C ARG A 362 5.53 11.16 -25.70
N LYS A 363 5.47 10.16 -24.83
CA LYS A 363 4.35 9.20 -24.75
C LYS A 363 3.03 9.89 -24.43
N TRP A 364 3.03 10.83 -23.49
CA TRP A 364 1.85 11.59 -23.10
C TRP A 364 1.33 12.44 -24.27
N LYS A 365 2.20 13.17 -24.98
CA LYS A 365 1.84 13.96 -26.16
C LYS A 365 1.23 13.10 -27.26
N HIS A 366 1.83 11.96 -27.57
CA HIS A 366 1.30 11.05 -28.58
C HIS A 366 -0.13 10.60 -28.25
N ARG A 367 -0.42 10.35 -26.96
CA ARG A 367 -1.78 10.02 -26.51
C ARG A 367 -2.74 11.20 -26.52
N GLN A 368 -2.29 12.39 -26.16
CA GLN A 368 -3.12 13.58 -26.22
C GLN A 368 -3.58 13.85 -27.66
N SER A 369 -2.69 13.71 -28.64
CA SER A 369 -3.04 13.83 -30.07
C SER A 369 -4.08 12.81 -30.53
N ILE A 370 -4.19 11.66 -29.86
CA ILE A 370 -5.22 10.64 -30.13
C ILE A 370 -6.56 11.01 -29.44
N LEU A 371 -6.51 11.70 -28.30
CA LEU A 371 -7.68 12.06 -27.49
C LEU A 371 -8.29 13.43 -27.84
N GLU A 372 -7.56 14.30 -28.55
CA GLU A 372 -8.08 15.60 -29.03
C GLU A 372 -9.24 15.46 -30.03
N ASP A 373 -9.45 14.27 -30.62
CA ASP A 373 -10.68 13.92 -31.36
C ASP A 373 -11.91 13.65 -30.45
N GLY A 374 -11.75 13.66 -29.11
CA GLY A 374 -12.77 13.26 -28.12
C GLY A 374 -12.92 14.19 -26.90
N GLY A 375 -12.41 15.42 -26.95
CA GLY A 375 -12.86 16.54 -26.10
C GLY A 375 -12.58 16.49 -24.59
N THR A 376 -11.70 15.63 -24.08
CA THR A 376 -11.36 15.61 -22.63
C THR A 376 -9.93 16.07 -22.38
N LEU A 377 -9.77 17.26 -21.78
CA LEU A 377 -8.47 17.81 -21.37
C LEU A 377 -7.88 16.98 -20.22
N VAL A 378 -6.82 16.22 -20.50
CA VAL A 378 -6.05 15.50 -19.48
C VAL A 378 -5.07 16.47 -18.81
N LEU A 379 -5.24 16.73 -17.51
CA LEU A 379 -4.33 17.56 -16.73
C LEU A 379 -2.90 17.02 -16.81
N VAL A 380 -1.95 17.90 -17.10
CA VAL A 380 -0.52 17.57 -17.14
C VAL A 380 -0.04 17.27 -15.72
N PRO A 381 0.56 16.09 -15.46
CA PRO A 381 1.19 15.83 -14.17
C PRO A 381 2.24 16.88 -13.86
N ARG A 382 2.08 17.60 -12.74
CA ARG A 382 2.95 18.72 -12.34
C ARG A 382 4.43 18.30 -12.30
N ASP A 383 4.72 17.06 -11.95
CA ASP A 383 6.11 16.56 -11.87
C ASP A 383 6.82 16.44 -13.22
N LEU A 384 6.10 16.40 -14.33
CA LEU A 384 6.72 16.37 -15.67
C LEU A 384 7.32 17.72 -16.07
N GLY A 385 6.88 18.84 -15.48
CA GLY A 385 7.37 20.17 -15.81
C GLY A 385 8.70 20.54 -15.15
N PHE A 386 9.25 19.67 -14.30
CA PHE A 386 10.47 19.94 -13.56
C PHE A 386 11.66 19.11 -14.06
N GLN A 387 12.78 19.78 -14.30
CA GLN A 387 14.08 19.18 -14.59
C GLN A 387 14.94 19.11 -13.32
N GLU A 388 15.67 18.02 -13.16
CA GLU A 388 16.62 17.84 -12.06
C GLU A 388 18.05 18.12 -12.54
N THR A 389 18.85 18.79 -11.71
CA THR A 389 20.27 19.09 -11.98
C THR A 389 21.11 18.76 -10.75
N LEU A 390 22.33 18.26 -10.97
CA LEU A 390 23.28 17.98 -9.91
C LEU A 390 24.28 19.12 -9.79
N LEU A 391 24.41 19.69 -8.60
CA LEU A 391 25.52 20.58 -8.26
C LEU A 391 26.44 19.89 -7.27
N ILE A 392 27.74 20.03 -7.50
CA ILE A 392 28.78 19.55 -6.60
C ILE A 392 29.38 20.78 -5.93
N ARG A 393 29.25 20.85 -4.61
CA ARG A 393 29.93 21.86 -3.81
C ARG A 393 31.18 21.26 -3.22
N HIS A 394 32.32 21.88 -3.53
CA HIS A 394 33.54 21.64 -2.80
C HIS A 394 33.44 22.39 -1.47
N LEU A 395 33.49 21.65 -0.37
CA LEU A 395 33.60 22.24 0.96
C LEU A 395 35.09 22.44 1.23
N ASP A 396 35.51 23.70 1.32
CA ASP A 396 36.87 24.05 1.72
C ASP A 396 37.08 23.62 3.18
N GLY A 397 37.72 22.47 3.37
CA GLY A 397 38.03 21.92 4.68
C GLY A 397 39.29 22.55 5.27
N LEU A 398 39.19 23.06 6.51
CA LEU A 398 40.30 23.54 7.35
C LEU A 398 41.26 22.42 7.84
N GLY A 399 41.45 21.32 7.08
CA GLY A 399 42.29 20.20 7.52
C GLY A 399 42.82 19.32 6.38
N PRO A 400 44.01 18.71 6.53
CA PRO A 400 44.82 18.21 5.42
C PRO A 400 44.43 16.82 4.90
N VAL A 401 43.22 16.32 5.15
CA VAL A 401 42.97 14.88 4.97
C VAL A 401 42.08 14.52 3.79
N TYR A 402 40.94 15.16 3.48
CA TYR A 402 40.22 14.90 2.20
C TYR A 402 39.31 16.06 1.79
N PRO A 403 39.17 16.38 0.48
CA PRO A 403 38.13 17.29 0.03
C PRO A 403 36.76 16.69 0.37
N LEU A 404 35.98 17.44 1.15
CA LEU A 404 34.59 17.12 1.42
C LEU A 404 33.75 17.64 0.24
N PHE A 405 32.95 16.76 -0.35
CA PHE A 405 32.02 17.12 -1.40
C PHE A 405 30.60 17.05 -0.84
N GLU A 406 29.80 18.06 -1.12
CA GLU A 406 28.37 18.03 -0.87
C GLU A 406 27.64 17.95 -2.22
N PHE A 407 26.81 16.92 -2.37
CA PHE A 407 25.89 16.81 -3.50
C PHE A 407 24.63 17.61 -3.21
N VAL A 408 24.36 18.61 -4.05
CA VAL A 408 23.13 19.39 -3.98
C VAL A 408 22.32 19.11 -5.24
N LEU A 409 21.29 18.29 -5.09
CA LEU A 409 20.30 18.10 -6.13
C LEU A 409 19.40 19.35 -6.20
N ARG A 410 19.12 19.86 -7.41
CA ARG A 410 18.22 20.99 -7.65
C ARG A 410 17.11 20.61 -8.60
N LYS A 411 15.90 21.13 -8.36
CA LYS A 411 14.73 20.98 -9.23
C LYS A 411 14.37 22.35 -9.82
N LEU A 412 14.28 22.44 -11.14
CA LEU A 412 13.96 23.68 -11.87
C LEU A 412 12.71 23.45 -12.71
N TRP A 413 11.75 24.38 -12.68
CA TRP A 413 10.59 24.32 -13.57
C TRP A 413 11.02 24.75 -14.98
N VAL A 414 10.91 23.83 -15.92
CA VAL A 414 11.22 24.04 -17.35
C VAL A 414 9.93 24.02 -18.19
N GLY A 415 8.79 23.73 -17.55
CA GLY A 415 7.53 23.51 -18.23
C GLY A 415 7.53 22.21 -19.03
N VAL A 416 6.35 21.88 -19.57
CA VAL A 416 6.20 20.74 -20.49
C VAL A 416 6.31 21.21 -21.93
N THR A 417 6.23 22.53 -22.17
CA THR A 417 6.23 23.18 -23.48
C THR A 417 7.60 23.52 -24.05
N CYS A 418 8.60 23.79 -23.21
CA CYS A 418 9.93 24.21 -23.68
C CYS A 418 10.79 23.09 -24.28
N LEU A 419 10.28 21.85 -24.34
CA LEU A 419 10.93 20.72 -25.01
C LEU A 419 10.42 20.50 -26.45
N PHE A 420 9.59 21.41 -26.98
CA PHE A 420 8.92 21.24 -28.27
C PHE A 420 9.64 21.88 -29.46
N ASP A 421 10.75 22.59 -29.23
CA ASP A 421 11.54 23.27 -30.28
C ASP A 421 12.96 22.68 -30.49
N LEU A 422 13.23 21.46 -29.98
CA LEU A 422 14.52 20.76 -30.12
C LEU A 422 14.42 19.51 -31.00
#